data_AF-A0A1U7CW89-F1
#
_entry.id   AF-A0A1U7CW89-F1
#
_cell.length_a   1.000
_cell.length_b   1.000
_cell.length_c   1.000
_cell.angle_alpha   90.00
_cell.angle_beta   90.00
_cell.angle_gamma   90.00
#
_symmetry.space_group_name_H-M   'P 1'
#
loop_
_entity.id
_entity.type
_entity.pdbx_description
1 polymer ?
#
loop_
_entity_poly.entity_id
_entity_poly.type
_entity_poly.pdbx_seq_one_letter_code
_entity_poly.pdbx_strand_id
1 'polypeptide(L)' 'MGNARTKLNVAYFNGCLVVAAVIGLGARSWAVFLAALAVAVAYGVHAGDIRPKPVRR' A
#
# COMPACT_ATOMS: atom_id res chain seq x y z
N MET A 1 -3.34 -13.43 20.19
CA MET A 1 -3.26 -13.94 18.80
C MET A 1 -3.75 -12.86 17.84
N GLY A 2 -2.82 -12.04 17.30
CA GLY A 2 -3.14 -10.85 16.54
C GLY A 2 -3.65 -11.17 15.13
N ASN A 3 -4.95 -10.98 14.92
CA ASN A 3 -5.68 -10.82 13.66
C ASN A 3 -4.82 -10.97 12.37
N ALA A 4 -4.75 -12.18 11.79
CA ALA A 4 -3.97 -12.51 10.59
C ALA A 4 -4.20 -11.52 9.42
N ARG A 5 -5.41 -10.95 9.33
CA ARG A 5 -5.77 -9.89 8.37
C ARG A 5 -4.92 -8.62 8.53
N THR A 6 -4.58 -8.22 9.75
CA THR A 6 -3.72 -7.06 10.01
C THR A 6 -2.30 -7.33 9.51
N LYS A 7 -1.77 -8.53 9.75
CA LYS A 7 -0.44 -8.93 9.30
C LYS A 7 -0.35 -8.99 7.77
N LEU A 8 -1.43 -9.44 7.12
CA LEU A 8 -1.55 -9.45 5.67
C LEU A 8 -1.63 -8.03 5.08
N ASN A 9 -2.45 -7.15 5.64
CA ASN A 9 -2.52 -5.75 5.21
C ASN A 9 -1.16 -5.04 5.33
N VAL A 10 -0.39 -5.31 6.40
CA VAL A 10 0.97 -4.77 6.57
C VAL A 10 1.92 -5.31 5.51
N ALA A 11 1.82 -6.59 5.14
CA ALA A 11 2.63 -7.17 4.07
C ALA A 11 2.33 -6.51 2.71
N TYR A 12 1.05 -6.29 2.39
CA TYR A 12 0.65 -5.58 1.16
C TYR A 12 1.11 -4.13 1.16
N PHE A 13 1.00 -3.43 2.30
CA PHE A 13 1.49 -2.07 2.43
C PHE A 13 3.01 -1.99 2.22
N ASN A 14 3.77 -2.90 2.83
CA ASN A 14 5.22 -2.97 2.63
C ASN A 14 5.57 -3.29 1.16
N GLY A 15 4.81 -4.17 0.50
CA GLY A 15 4.97 -4.43 -0.94
C GLY A 15 4.75 -3.17 -1.79
N CYS A 16 3.69 -2.42 -1.51
CA CYS A 16 3.42 -1.14 -2.18
C CYS A 16 4.54 -0.12 -1.93
N LEU A 17 5.08 -0.10 -0.71
CA LEU A 17 6.15 0.82 -0.31
C LEU A 17 7.46 0.51 -1.01
N VAL A 18 7.81 -0.77 -1.17
CA VAL A 18 8.99 -1.20 -1.94
C VAL A 18 8.84 -0.82 -3.41
N VAL A 19 7.69 -1.11 -4.03
CA VAL A 19 7.44 -0.77 -5.44
C VAL A 19 7.49 0.75 -5.65
N ALA A 20 6.83 1.52 -4.78
CA ALA A 20 6.86 2.98 -4.84
C ALA A 20 8.27 3.53 -4.63
N ALA A 21 9.05 2.96 -3.70
CA ALA A 21 10.43 3.36 -3.44
C ALA A 21 11.32 3.13 -4.66
N VAL A 22 11.19 2.00 -5.36
CA VAL A 22 11.95 1.72 -6.59
C VAL A 22 11.61 2.74 -7.69
N ILE A 23 10.33 3.03 -7.90
CA ILE A 23 9.88 4.01 -8.90
C ILE A 23 10.35 5.43 -8.53
N GLY A 24 10.22 5.80 -7.25
CA GLY A 24 10.62 7.11 -6.73
C GLY A 24 12.13 7.35 -6.78
N LEU A 25 12.94 6.32 -6.47
CA LEU A 25 14.39 6.36 -6.60
C LEU A 25 14.81 6.52 -8.06
N GLY A 26 14.19 5.78 -8.98
CA GLY A 26 14.47 5.89 -10.42
C GLY A 26 14.13 7.28 -10.97
N ALA A 27 13.03 7.87 -10.51
CA ALA A 27 12.62 9.22 -10.90
C ALA A 27 13.38 10.33 -10.15
N ARG A 28 14.10 9.99 -9.06
CA ARG A 28 14.76 10.92 -8.13
C ARG A 28 13.82 12.03 -7.63
N SER A 29 12.53 11.73 -7.55
CA SER A 29 11.46 12.71 -7.32
C SER A 29 10.49 12.21 -6.25
N TRP A 30 10.40 12.99 -5.17
CA TRP A 30 9.49 12.72 -4.05
C TRP A 30 8.00 12.75 -4.47
N ALA A 31 7.65 13.57 -5.46
CA ALA A 31 6.28 13.62 -5.97
C ALA A 31 5.90 12.30 -6.68
N VAL A 32 6.83 11.72 -7.44
CA VAL A 32 6.61 10.45 -8.15
C VAL A 32 6.54 9.29 -7.16
N PHE A 33 7.35 9.30 -6.10
CA PHE A 33 7.24 8.35 -4.99
C PHE A 33 5.85 8.39 -4.35
N LEU A 34 5.38 9.58 -3.95
CA LEU A 34 4.08 9.73 -3.29
C LEU A 34 2.92 9.34 -4.21
N ALA A 35 2.99 9.71 -5.50
CA ALA A 35 1.99 9.32 -6.50
C ALA A 35 1.96 7.80 -6.70
N ALA A 36 3.13 7.16 -6.87
CA ALA A 36 3.23 5.71 -7.03
C ALA A 36 2.74 4.96 -5.78
N LEU A 37 3.08 5.46 -4.58
CA LEU A 37 2.60 4.90 -3.31
C LEU A 37 1.08 5.00 -3.21
N ALA A 38 0.51 6.18 -3.51
CA ALA A 38 -0.93 6.39 -3.48
C ALA A 38 -1.67 5.49 -4.47
N VAL A 39 -1.16 5.34 -5.70
CA VAL A 39 -1.73 4.46 -6.72
C VAL A 39 -1.62 2.99 -6.30
N ALA A 40 -0.47 2.55 -5.80
CA ALA A 40 -0.27 1.17 -5.36
C ALA A 40 -1.19 0.80 -4.19
N VAL A 41 -1.33 1.68 -3.20
CA VAL A 41 -2.25 1.50 -2.07
C VAL A 41 -3.70 1.52 -2.55
N ALA A 42 -4.08 2.47 -3.41
CA ALA A 42 -5.45 2.55 -3.97
C ALA A 42 -5.78 1.30 -4.80
N TYR A 43 -4.83 0.79 -5.60
CA TYR A 43 -5.00 -0.43 -6.37
C TYR A 43 -5.14 -1.66 -5.46
N GLY A 44 -4.33 -1.77 -4.40
CA GLY A 44 -4.45 -2.84 -3.41
C GLY A 44 -5.80 -2.83 -2.67
N VAL A 45 -6.36 -1.65 -2.43
CA VAL A 45 -7.73 -1.48 -1.88
C VAL A 45 -8.80 -1.85 -2.92
N HIS A 46 -8.67 -1.38 -4.16
CA HIS A 46 -9.62 -1.68 -5.24
C HIS A 46 -9.63 -3.15 -5.66
N ALA A 47 -8.47 -3.81 -5.66
CA ALA A 47 -8.34 -5.24 -5.94
C ALA A 47 -8.96 -6.13 -4.84
N GLY A 48 -9.37 -5.53 -3.70
CA GLY A 48 -9.96 -6.26 -2.57
C GLY A 48 -8.95 -7.05 -1.74
N ASP A 49 -7.66 -6.85 -2.01
CA ASP A 49 -6.56 -7.52 -1.33
C ASP A 49 -6.29 -6.88 0.03
N ILE A 50 -6.28 -5.54 0.05
CA ILE A 50 -6.40 -4.77 1.28
C ILE A 50 -7.90 -4.68 1.60
N ARG A 51 -8.36 -5.44 2.59
CA ARG A 51 -9.70 -5.28 3.16
C ARG A 51 -9.63 -4.24 4.29
N PRO A 52 -9.95 -2.95 4.04
CA PRO A 52 -10.19 -2.03 5.13
C PRO A 52 -11.38 -2.58 5.93
N LYS A 53 -11.19 -2.80 7.23
CA LYS A 53 -12.33 -3.15 8.08
C LYS A 53 -13.36 -2.03 7.94
N PRO A 54 -14.66 -2.34 7.78
CA PRO A 54 -15.67 -1.32 7.86
C PRO A 54 -15.51 -0.63 9.22
N VAL A 55 -15.31 0.69 9.18
CA VAL A 55 -15.48 1.54 10.37
C VAL A 55 -16.92 1.34 10.80
N ARG A 56 -17.10 0.49 11.82
CA ARG A 56 -18.41 0.24 12.42
C ARG A 56 -18.81 1.54 13.11
N ARG A 57 -19.67 2.31 12.45
CA ARG A 57 -20.33 3.49 13.00
C ARG A 57 -21.55 3.08 13.82
#